data_AF-A0AAV8VKY8-F1
#
_entry.id   AF-A0AAV8VKY8-F1
#
_cell.length_a   1.000
_cell.length_b   1.000
_cell.length_c   1.000
_cell.angle_alpha   90.00
_cell.angle_beta   90.00
_cell.angle_gamma   90.00
#
_symmetry.space_group_name_H-M   'P 1'
#
loop_
_entity.id
_entity.type
_entity.pdbx_description
1 polymer ?
#
loop_
_entity_poly.entity_id
_entity_poly.type
_entity_poly.pdbx_seq_one_letter_code
_entity_poly.pdbx_strand_id
1 'polypeptide(L)'
;MERLSKHHEDCKNVNDCKVRLPNEDQKYLKFKNFKNKEKVPFVVYADLESVLKQVNSGNKYQHHLPAAVGYYVKCSYDPSLSFYQLYRGEDCMSWFAREMNQFAEDVKTVFLCPFDIKLTPTQEADFIRTPHCHICEQPFKPDDVKVRDHNHLIPENNYRGAAHNSCNINYKDGVVVPVIFHNLSGYDANFILKNIANDMPGRVDLFPITKEKYISFTKNLDQNLIKLRFIDSFRFMNSSLDTLASSLTEFPNLKEQFPDLDKYQFNLLTRKGIFCYDYIDNMEKFDATVLPSIDRFYNKLTDSSISDEDYQHAKNVWAAFNIKNLGEYTDLYMKTDILLLVDVFERFRHSSHMTYNLDPAHYYTLPGYTWDCMLFKTRQTLELLTDIDMLMFVERGIRGGLSQVCAKRKSVANNKYMPDYNPNEPSQYLMYFDVNNQYGWAMSQSLPYGGFKWVDPNIDVLSIGDESSKGYIREVDLEYPNHLHDAH
;
A
#
# COMPACT_ATOMS: atom_id res chain seq x y z
N MET A 1 37.12 -20.17 -19.41
CA MET A 1 37.67 -20.01 -18.05
C MET A 1 37.66 -18.55 -17.61
N GLU A 2 38.15 -17.61 -18.43
CA GLU A 2 38.21 -16.18 -18.07
C GLU A 2 36.86 -15.52 -17.75
N ARG A 3 35.80 -15.80 -18.53
CA ARG A 3 34.43 -15.31 -18.23
C ARG A 3 33.89 -15.86 -16.90
N LEU A 4 34.15 -17.13 -16.62
CA LEU A 4 33.73 -17.77 -15.37
C LEU A 4 34.45 -17.17 -14.16
N SER A 5 35.74 -16.84 -14.30
CA SER A 5 36.51 -16.16 -13.25
C SER A 5 35.98 -14.76 -12.95
N LYS A 6 35.69 -13.95 -13.98
CA LYS A 6 35.08 -12.61 -13.79
C LYS A 6 33.69 -12.70 -13.15
N HIS A 7 32.84 -13.59 -13.67
CA HIS A 7 31.52 -13.85 -13.10
C HIS A 7 31.60 -14.25 -11.61
N HIS A 8 32.58 -15.07 -11.23
CA HIS A 8 32.72 -15.54 -9.86
C HIS A 8 33.11 -14.42 -8.87
N GLU A 9 33.90 -13.43 -9.30
CA GLU A 9 34.21 -12.25 -8.47
C GLU A 9 32.96 -11.41 -8.20
N ASP A 10 32.19 -11.15 -9.25
CA ASP A 10 30.95 -10.37 -9.15
C ASP A 10 29.87 -11.12 -8.34
N CYS A 11 29.68 -12.41 -8.61
CA CYS A 11 28.65 -13.24 -7.96
C CYS A 11 28.88 -13.33 -6.43
N LYS A 12 30.14 -13.43 -6.00
CA LYS A 12 30.51 -13.52 -4.58
C LYS A 12 30.23 -12.22 -3.79
N ASN A 13 30.28 -11.06 -4.45
CA ASN A 13 30.09 -9.75 -3.81
C ASN A 13 28.63 -9.27 -3.84
N VAL A 14 27.82 -9.80 -4.76
CA VAL A 14 26.46 -9.30 -5.04
C VAL A 14 25.36 -10.28 -4.59
N ASN A 15 25.59 -11.59 -4.63
CA ASN A 15 24.53 -12.58 -4.45
C ASN A 15 24.71 -13.48 -3.22
N ASP A 16 24.06 -13.10 -2.11
CA ASP A 16 23.84 -13.99 -0.94
C ASP A 16 22.71 -15.02 -1.16
N CYS A 17 22.01 -14.94 -2.29
CA CYS A 17 20.79 -15.70 -2.58
C CYS A 17 20.90 -16.57 -3.83
N LYS A 18 20.12 -17.67 -3.86
CA LYS A 18 19.99 -18.52 -5.04
C LYS A 18 19.34 -17.75 -6.19
N VAL A 19 20.08 -17.56 -7.28
CA VAL A 19 19.59 -16.91 -8.50
C VAL A 19 18.64 -17.85 -9.26
N ARG A 20 17.48 -17.34 -9.65
CA ARG A 20 16.51 -18.03 -10.53
C ARG A 20 16.10 -17.09 -11.66
N LEU A 21 16.60 -17.36 -12.86
CA LEU A 21 16.27 -16.60 -14.07
C LEU A 21 15.01 -17.14 -14.75
N PRO A 22 14.30 -16.31 -15.53
CA PRO A 22 13.22 -16.77 -16.38
C PRO A 22 13.75 -17.64 -17.52
N ASN A 23 13.01 -18.70 -17.87
CA ASN A 23 13.28 -19.49 -19.07
C ASN A 23 12.71 -18.79 -20.31
N GLU A 24 12.99 -19.31 -21.52
CA GLU A 24 12.48 -18.77 -22.79
C GLU A 24 10.95 -18.62 -22.83
N ASP A 25 10.20 -19.53 -22.20
CA ASP A 25 8.74 -19.45 -22.11
C ASP A 25 8.24 -18.39 -21.10
N GLN A 26 9.12 -17.94 -20.19
CA GLN A 26 8.80 -17.03 -19.09
C GLN A 26 9.39 -15.64 -19.27
N LYS A 27 10.18 -15.41 -20.33
CA LYS A 27 10.86 -14.14 -20.56
C LYS A 27 9.93 -12.98 -20.89
N TYR A 28 8.70 -13.26 -21.33
CA TYR A 28 7.74 -12.20 -21.67
C TYR A 28 6.83 -11.86 -20.48
N LEU A 29 7.04 -10.67 -19.94
CA LEU A 29 6.21 -10.06 -18.92
C LEU A 29 5.14 -9.18 -19.57
N LYS A 30 3.88 -9.44 -19.24
CA LYS A 30 2.72 -8.66 -19.70
C LYS A 30 1.65 -8.68 -18.62
N PHE A 31 0.70 -7.75 -18.71
CA PHE A 31 -0.44 -7.74 -17.80
C PHE A 31 -1.25 -9.04 -17.91
N LYS A 32 -1.54 -9.66 -16.75
CA LYS A 32 -2.29 -10.92 -16.64
C LYS A 32 -3.44 -10.84 -15.64
N ASN A 33 -3.40 -9.89 -14.70
CA ASN A 33 -4.28 -9.86 -13.54
C ASN A 33 -5.60 -9.13 -13.82
N PHE A 34 -6.31 -9.52 -14.87
CA PHE A 34 -7.57 -8.86 -15.26
C PHE A 34 -8.62 -8.88 -14.15
N LYS A 35 -8.64 -9.92 -13.30
CA LYS A 35 -9.53 -9.99 -12.14
C LYS A 35 -9.42 -8.80 -11.18
N ASN A 36 -8.26 -8.12 -11.15
CA ASN A 36 -8.05 -6.96 -10.29
C ASN A 36 -8.80 -5.71 -10.79
N LYS A 37 -9.46 -5.78 -11.96
CA LYS A 37 -10.42 -4.78 -12.44
C LYS A 37 -11.69 -4.76 -11.58
N GLU A 38 -12.08 -5.90 -11.00
CA GLU A 38 -13.22 -5.93 -10.08
C GLU A 38 -12.85 -5.31 -8.73
N LYS A 39 -13.80 -4.56 -8.16
CA LYS A 39 -13.65 -4.04 -6.80
C LYS A 39 -13.73 -5.21 -5.83
N VAL A 40 -12.79 -5.31 -4.89
CA VAL A 40 -12.82 -6.32 -3.82
C VAL A 40 -14.13 -6.17 -3.03
N PRO A 41 -14.96 -7.22 -2.94
CA PRO A 41 -16.29 -7.16 -2.33
C PRO A 41 -16.29 -6.79 -0.85
N PHE A 42 -15.42 -7.43 -0.07
CA PHE A 42 -15.32 -7.23 1.37
C PHE A 42 -13.91 -6.79 1.75
N VAL A 43 -13.80 -5.72 2.52
CA VAL A 43 -12.54 -5.23 3.08
C VAL A 43 -12.73 -5.02 4.57
N VAL A 44 -11.80 -5.51 5.38
CA VAL A 44 -11.79 -5.31 6.82
C VAL A 44 -10.76 -4.23 7.13
N TYR A 45 -11.15 -3.23 7.90
CA TYR A 45 -10.27 -2.22 8.45
C TYR A 45 -10.19 -2.42 9.95
N ALA A 46 -9.00 -2.50 10.51
CA ALA A 46 -8.83 -2.83 11.91
C ALA A 46 -7.72 -2.01 12.54
N ASP A 47 -7.85 -1.84 13.85
CA ASP A 47 -6.86 -1.22 14.70
C ASP A 47 -6.85 -1.90 16.06
N LEU A 48 -5.73 -1.78 16.78
CA LEU A 48 -5.59 -2.35 18.11
C LEU A 48 -4.88 -1.38 19.04
N GLU A 49 -5.29 -1.40 20.30
CA GLU A 49 -4.65 -0.62 21.35
C GLU A 49 -4.06 -1.55 22.39
N SER A 50 -2.86 -1.18 22.86
CA SER A 50 -2.08 -1.99 23.78
C SER A 50 -1.80 -1.24 25.07
N VAL A 51 -1.85 -1.99 26.17
CA VAL A 51 -1.33 -1.58 27.46
C VAL A 51 0.20 -1.68 27.46
N LEU A 52 0.87 -0.65 27.97
CA LEU A 52 2.33 -0.52 27.97
C LEU A 52 2.93 -0.85 29.35
N LYS A 53 3.26 -2.13 29.58
CA LYS A 53 3.92 -2.55 30.82
C LYS A 53 5.40 -2.19 30.79
N GLN A 54 5.88 -1.43 31.76
CA GLN A 54 7.30 -1.09 31.90
C GLN A 54 8.12 -2.36 32.22
N VAL A 55 9.27 -2.57 31.56
CA VAL A 55 10.16 -3.70 31.85
C VAL A 55 11.57 -3.21 32.16
N ASN A 56 12.14 -3.66 33.29
CA ASN A 56 13.49 -3.30 33.76
C ASN A 56 14.61 -4.17 33.16
N SER A 57 14.48 -4.62 31.91
CA SER A 57 15.48 -5.50 31.29
C SER A 57 16.12 -4.87 30.04
N GLY A 58 17.26 -4.21 30.26
CA GLY A 58 18.39 -3.95 29.35
C GLY A 58 18.16 -3.38 27.95
N ASN A 59 17.35 -4.07 27.12
CA ASN A 59 17.19 -3.81 25.69
C ASN A 59 15.73 -3.60 25.24
N LYS A 60 14.72 -3.75 26.12
CA LYS A 60 13.31 -3.44 25.82
C LYS A 60 12.71 -2.63 26.97
N TYR A 61 12.33 -1.39 26.69
CA TYR A 61 11.81 -0.45 27.68
C TYR A 61 10.35 -0.73 28.06
N GLN A 62 9.55 -1.30 27.15
CA GLN A 62 8.12 -1.55 27.35
C GLN A 62 7.70 -2.88 26.72
N HIS A 63 6.77 -3.58 27.38
CA HIS A 63 6.10 -4.79 26.91
C HIS A 63 4.65 -4.46 26.57
N HIS A 64 4.33 -4.59 25.28
CA HIS A 64 3.02 -4.26 24.74
C HIS A 64 2.10 -5.46 24.91
N LEU A 65 0.98 -5.24 25.57
CA LEU A 65 -0.08 -6.23 25.73
C LEU A 65 -1.34 -5.70 25.05
N PRO A 66 -1.82 -6.35 23.97
CA PRO A 66 -3.10 -6.00 23.37
C PRO A 66 -4.20 -5.93 24.43
N ALA A 67 -4.93 -4.84 24.44
CA ALA A 67 -5.94 -4.53 25.45
C ALA A 67 -7.31 -4.24 24.82
N ALA A 68 -7.31 -3.71 23.59
CA ALA A 68 -8.52 -3.53 22.80
C ALA A 68 -8.23 -3.77 21.32
N VAL A 69 -9.24 -4.22 20.59
CA VAL A 69 -9.20 -4.38 19.14
C VAL A 69 -10.56 -4.03 18.56
N GLY A 70 -10.55 -3.25 17.49
CA GLY A 70 -11.73 -2.87 16.74
C GLY A 70 -11.57 -3.24 15.28
N TYR A 71 -12.69 -3.51 14.60
CA TYR A 71 -12.69 -3.62 13.15
C TYR A 71 -14.00 -3.15 12.53
N TYR A 72 -13.89 -2.66 11.31
CA TYR A 72 -14.98 -2.28 10.44
C TYR A 72 -14.93 -3.11 9.16
N VAL A 73 -16.01 -3.81 8.86
CA VAL A 73 -16.18 -4.50 7.58
C VAL A 73 -16.86 -3.53 6.62
N LYS A 74 -16.24 -3.27 5.46
CA LYS A 74 -16.86 -2.55 4.35
C LYS A 74 -17.23 -3.54 3.25
N CYS A 75 -18.52 -3.55 2.88
CA CYS A 75 -19.02 -4.22 1.69
C CYS A 75 -19.16 -3.22 0.54
N SER A 76 -18.68 -3.60 -0.65
CA SER A 76 -18.66 -2.71 -1.82
C SER A 76 -19.95 -2.70 -2.63
N TYR A 77 -20.80 -3.71 -2.48
CA TYR A 77 -22.02 -3.88 -3.28
C TYR A 77 -23.32 -3.77 -2.48
N ASP A 78 -23.26 -3.96 -1.16
CA ASP A 78 -24.40 -3.82 -0.26
C ASP A 78 -23.96 -3.14 1.05
N PRO A 79 -24.30 -1.85 1.25
CA PRO A 79 -23.96 -1.11 2.47
C PRO A 79 -24.50 -1.78 3.75
N SER A 80 -25.62 -2.50 3.70
CA SER A 80 -26.23 -3.14 4.87
C SER A 80 -25.38 -4.27 5.47
N LEU A 81 -24.45 -4.81 4.68
CA LEU A 81 -23.48 -5.81 5.13
C LEU A 81 -22.23 -5.17 5.76
N SER A 82 -22.16 -3.85 5.83
CA SER A 82 -21.05 -3.14 6.48
C SER A 82 -21.35 -2.94 7.97
N PHE A 83 -20.40 -3.28 8.84
CA PHE A 83 -20.62 -3.22 10.29
C PHE A 83 -19.31 -2.97 11.06
N TYR A 84 -19.45 -2.42 12.26
CA TYR A 84 -18.36 -2.17 13.21
C TYR A 84 -18.48 -3.12 14.41
N GLN A 85 -17.35 -3.67 14.86
CA GLN A 85 -17.26 -4.42 16.11
C GLN A 85 -16.03 -3.97 16.90
N LEU A 86 -16.14 -4.11 18.22
CA LEU A 86 -15.16 -3.65 19.18
C LEU A 86 -15.13 -4.59 20.38
N TYR A 87 -13.92 -4.91 20.85
CA TYR A 87 -13.74 -5.64 22.09
C TYR A 87 -12.54 -5.12 22.88
N ARG A 88 -12.74 -4.92 24.19
CA ARG A 88 -11.70 -4.55 25.15
C ARG A 88 -11.59 -5.65 26.20
N GLY A 89 -10.41 -6.24 26.32
CA GLY A 89 -10.14 -7.38 27.20
C GLY A 89 -8.74 -7.96 26.95
N GLU A 90 -8.23 -8.75 27.89
CA GLU A 90 -6.90 -9.37 27.76
C GLU A 90 -6.85 -10.46 26.67
N ASP A 91 -7.98 -11.08 26.34
CA ASP A 91 -8.14 -12.07 25.28
C ASP A 91 -8.58 -11.44 23.93
N CYS A 92 -8.42 -10.12 23.78
CA CYS A 92 -8.91 -9.40 22.59
C CYS A 92 -8.38 -9.96 21.27
N MET A 93 -7.12 -10.41 21.22
CA MET A 93 -6.56 -11.01 20.01
C MET A 93 -7.15 -12.38 19.68
N SER A 94 -7.48 -13.18 20.70
CA SER A 94 -8.18 -14.45 20.51
C SER A 94 -9.65 -14.23 20.14
N TRP A 95 -10.29 -13.21 20.67
CA TRP A 95 -11.61 -12.77 20.22
C TRP A 95 -11.57 -12.34 18.76
N PHE A 96 -10.63 -11.48 18.36
CA PHE A 96 -10.47 -11.03 16.98
C PHE A 96 -10.22 -12.19 16.01
N ALA A 97 -9.40 -13.16 16.38
CA ALA A 97 -9.17 -14.36 15.57
C ALA A 97 -10.45 -15.19 15.37
N ARG A 98 -11.28 -15.33 16.40
CA ARG A 98 -12.59 -16.01 16.30
C ARG A 98 -13.56 -15.25 15.41
N GLU A 99 -13.67 -13.94 15.57
CA GLU A 99 -14.53 -13.09 14.73
C GLU A 99 -14.10 -13.14 13.27
N MET A 100 -12.79 -13.05 12.98
CA MET A 100 -12.27 -13.17 11.61
C MET A 100 -12.55 -14.56 11.01
N ASN A 101 -12.52 -15.62 11.82
CA ASN A 101 -12.88 -16.96 11.36
C ASN A 101 -14.38 -17.08 11.06
N GLN A 102 -15.25 -16.55 11.93
CA GLN A 102 -16.69 -16.54 11.70
C GLN A 102 -17.03 -15.73 10.44
N PHE A 103 -16.45 -14.54 10.32
CA PHE A 103 -16.63 -13.70 9.14
C PHE A 103 -16.19 -14.40 7.84
N ALA A 104 -15.10 -15.18 7.88
CA ALA A 104 -14.67 -15.97 6.73
C ALA A 104 -15.69 -17.05 6.32
N GLU A 105 -16.37 -17.70 7.28
CA GLU A 105 -17.46 -18.65 7.00
C GLU A 105 -18.71 -17.96 6.42
N ASP A 106 -19.04 -16.76 6.91
CA ASP A 106 -20.15 -15.96 6.40
C ASP A 106 -19.88 -15.56 4.94
N VAL A 107 -18.69 -15.04 4.67
CA VAL A 107 -18.23 -14.68 3.31
C VAL A 107 -18.24 -15.90 2.39
N LYS A 108 -17.79 -17.06 2.89
CA LYS A 108 -17.84 -18.32 2.12
C LYS A 108 -19.26 -18.69 1.72
N THR A 109 -20.23 -18.54 2.61
CA THR A 109 -21.63 -18.83 2.31
C THR A 109 -22.15 -17.95 1.17
N VAL A 110 -21.75 -16.67 1.14
CA VAL A 110 -22.08 -15.76 0.03
C VAL A 110 -21.49 -16.27 -1.29
N PHE A 111 -20.24 -16.71 -1.31
CA PHE A 111 -19.58 -17.22 -2.53
C PHE A 111 -20.07 -18.61 -2.98
N LEU A 112 -20.60 -19.43 -2.07
CA LEU A 112 -21.17 -20.75 -2.39
C LEU A 112 -22.60 -20.69 -2.92
N CYS A 113 -23.28 -19.54 -2.77
CA CYS A 113 -24.65 -19.32 -3.24
C CYS A 113 -24.69 -18.22 -4.33
N PRO A 114 -24.06 -18.44 -5.50
CA PRO A 114 -24.00 -17.43 -6.55
C PRO A 114 -25.38 -17.16 -7.15
N PHE A 115 -25.67 -15.90 -7.47
CA PHE A 115 -26.87 -15.55 -8.22
C PHE A 115 -26.74 -15.94 -9.69
N ASP A 116 -27.84 -16.44 -10.25
CA ASP A 116 -27.97 -16.70 -11.68
C ASP A 116 -28.01 -15.40 -12.48
N ILE A 117 -27.51 -15.47 -13.72
CA ILE A 117 -27.52 -14.34 -14.65
C ILE A 117 -28.96 -13.93 -15.01
N LYS A 118 -29.24 -12.62 -14.93
CA LYS A 118 -30.50 -12.04 -15.42
C LYS A 118 -30.20 -11.04 -16.53
N LEU A 119 -30.53 -11.42 -17.77
CA LEU A 119 -30.37 -10.56 -18.94
C LEU A 119 -31.67 -9.87 -19.31
N THR A 120 -31.57 -8.58 -19.60
CA THR A 120 -32.62 -7.83 -20.31
C THR A 120 -32.52 -8.08 -21.82
N PRO A 121 -33.62 -7.90 -22.59
CA PRO A 121 -33.59 -8.03 -24.05
C PRO A 121 -32.53 -7.14 -24.73
N THR A 122 -32.30 -5.94 -24.17
CA THR A 122 -31.27 -5.01 -24.65
C THR A 122 -29.86 -5.59 -24.46
N GLN A 123 -29.57 -6.13 -23.27
CA GLN A 123 -28.26 -6.74 -22.98
C GLN A 123 -28.00 -8.00 -23.81
N GLU A 124 -29.03 -8.77 -24.13
CA GLU A 124 -28.91 -9.92 -25.03
C GLU A 124 -28.58 -9.47 -26.46
N ALA A 125 -29.22 -8.40 -26.95
CA ALA A 125 -28.87 -7.80 -28.25
C ALA A 125 -27.43 -7.25 -28.26
N ASP A 126 -27.01 -6.61 -27.17
CA ASP A 126 -25.63 -6.12 -27.00
C ASP A 126 -24.62 -7.27 -26.96
N PHE A 127 -24.93 -8.36 -26.24
CA PHE A 127 -24.11 -9.57 -26.24
C PHE A 127 -23.88 -10.07 -27.66
N ILE A 128 -24.91 -10.15 -28.50
CA ILE A 128 -24.78 -10.63 -29.88
C ILE A 128 -23.90 -9.68 -30.70
N ARG A 129 -24.17 -8.37 -30.65
CA ARG A 129 -23.52 -7.35 -31.48
C ARG A 129 -22.06 -7.07 -31.10
N THR A 130 -21.69 -7.25 -29.83
CA THR A 130 -20.40 -6.77 -29.31
C THR A 130 -19.21 -7.50 -29.95
N PRO A 131 -18.28 -6.82 -30.65
CA PRO A 131 -17.16 -7.46 -31.33
C PRO A 131 -15.92 -7.69 -30.44
N HIS A 132 -15.90 -7.14 -29.22
CA HIS A 132 -14.74 -7.19 -28.32
C HIS A 132 -15.11 -7.81 -26.96
N CYS A 133 -14.19 -8.56 -26.38
CA CYS A 133 -14.32 -9.04 -25.01
C CYS A 133 -14.18 -7.89 -24.01
N HIS A 134 -15.10 -7.74 -23.06
CA HIS A 134 -15.06 -6.64 -22.09
C HIS A 134 -13.92 -6.78 -21.05
N ILE A 135 -13.39 -7.99 -20.84
CA ILE A 135 -12.32 -8.29 -19.86
C ILE A 135 -10.96 -7.87 -20.42
N CYS A 136 -10.54 -8.48 -21.53
CA CYS A 136 -9.22 -8.26 -22.14
C CYS A 136 -9.22 -7.21 -23.25
N GLU A 137 -10.40 -6.70 -23.63
CA GLU A 137 -10.58 -5.64 -24.62
C GLU A 137 -10.08 -6.01 -26.03
N GLN A 138 -9.89 -7.31 -26.29
CA GLN A 138 -9.49 -7.86 -27.59
C GLN A 138 -10.70 -8.28 -28.42
N PRO A 139 -10.61 -8.22 -29.76
CA PRO A 139 -11.68 -8.67 -30.65
C PRO A 139 -11.86 -10.19 -30.58
N PHE A 140 -13.11 -10.64 -30.75
CA PHE A 140 -13.42 -12.07 -30.89
C PHE A 140 -12.98 -12.58 -32.26
N LYS A 141 -12.26 -13.70 -32.29
CA LYS A 141 -11.95 -14.43 -33.52
C LYS A 141 -13.10 -15.38 -33.88
N PRO A 142 -13.19 -15.84 -35.16
CA PRO A 142 -14.25 -16.76 -35.59
C PRO A 142 -14.35 -18.06 -34.78
N ASP A 143 -13.22 -18.56 -34.29
CA ASP A 143 -13.13 -19.80 -33.50
C ASP A 143 -13.34 -19.58 -31.98
N ASP A 144 -13.46 -18.33 -31.53
CA ASP A 144 -13.59 -18.03 -30.12
C ASP A 144 -15.01 -18.32 -29.60
N VAL A 145 -15.09 -19.06 -28.49
CA VAL A 145 -16.37 -19.26 -27.78
C VAL A 145 -16.70 -18.01 -26.97
N LYS A 146 -17.75 -17.31 -27.40
CA LYS A 146 -18.30 -16.13 -26.74
C LYS A 146 -19.22 -16.54 -25.60
N VAL A 147 -18.89 -16.10 -24.38
CA VAL A 147 -19.66 -16.39 -23.16
C VAL A 147 -20.16 -15.11 -22.49
N ARG A 148 -21.21 -15.24 -21.68
CA ARG A 148 -21.78 -14.14 -20.89
C ARG A 148 -21.13 -14.15 -19.52
N ASP A 149 -20.47 -13.05 -19.16
CA ASP A 149 -19.93 -12.83 -17.81
C ASP A 149 -20.92 -12.03 -16.98
N HIS A 150 -21.00 -12.35 -15.70
CA HIS A 150 -21.88 -11.68 -14.75
C HIS A 150 -21.31 -11.70 -13.34
N ASN A 151 -21.79 -10.78 -12.51
CA ASN A 151 -21.49 -10.69 -11.10
C ASN A 151 -22.35 -11.71 -10.34
N HIS A 152 -21.70 -12.57 -9.56
CA HIS A 152 -22.38 -13.63 -8.81
C HIS A 152 -22.93 -13.17 -7.45
N LEU A 153 -22.60 -11.94 -7.02
CA LEU A 153 -22.90 -11.41 -5.69
C LEU A 153 -24.16 -10.53 -5.65
N ILE A 154 -24.65 -10.08 -6.81
CA ILE A 154 -25.83 -9.21 -6.90
C ILE A 154 -26.97 -9.88 -7.69
N PRO A 155 -28.23 -9.73 -7.24
CA PRO A 155 -29.38 -10.41 -7.84
C PRO A 155 -29.93 -9.71 -9.09
N GLU A 156 -29.59 -8.44 -9.33
CA GLU A 156 -30.13 -7.60 -10.41
C GLU A 156 -29.00 -6.82 -11.08
N ASN A 157 -29.20 -6.48 -12.36
CA ASN A 157 -28.18 -5.81 -13.20
C ASN A 157 -26.81 -6.50 -13.13
N ASN A 158 -26.82 -7.83 -13.05
CA ASN A 158 -25.63 -8.60 -12.77
C ASN A 158 -24.81 -8.94 -14.01
N TYR A 159 -25.35 -8.78 -15.22
CA TYR A 159 -24.58 -8.96 -16.46
C TYR A 159 -23.49 -7.90 -16.64
N ARG A 160 -22.24 -8.34 -16.81
CA ARG A 160 -21.06 -7.48 -17.00
C ARG A 160 -20.74 -7.27 -18.48
N GLY A 161 -20.81 -8.33 -19.29
CA GLY A 161 -20.55 -8.22 -20.72
C GLY A 161 -20.19 -9.53 -21.42
N ALA A 162 -19.91 -9.44 -22.73
CA ALA A 162 -19.40 -10.55 -23.50
C ALA A 162 -17.92 -10.80 -23.18
N ALA A 163 -17.55 -12.07 -23.02
CA ALA A 163 -16.18 -12.48 -22.71
C ALA A 163 -15.72 -13.67 -23.55
N HIS A 164 -14.39 -13.80 -23.73
CA HIS A 164 -13.83 -15.07 -24.18
C HIS A 164 -14.03 -16.10 -23.08
N ASN A 165 -14.31 -17.36 -23.43
CA ASN A 165 -14.43 -18.44 -22.44
C ASN A 165 -13.20 -18.54 -21.52
N SER A 166 -11.99 -18.42 -22.08
CA SER A 166 -10.74 -18.42 -21.31
C SER A 166 -10.60 -17.20 -20.39
N CYS A 167 -11.01 -16.01 -20.85
CA CYS A 167 -11.02 -14.81 -20.00
C CYS A 167 -12.00 -14.99 -18.83
N ASN A 168 -13.22 -15.43 -19.11
CA ASN A 168 -14.27 -15.65 -18.12
C ASN A 168 -13.84 -16.63 -17.01
N ILE A 169 -13.24 -17.77 -17.40
CA ILE A 169 -12.75 -18.78 -16.44
C ILE A 169 -11.65 -18.21 -15.52
N ASN A 170 -10.84 -17.29 -16.02
CA ASN A 170 -9.77 -16.65 -15.24
C ASN A 170 -10.23 -15.39 -14.50
N TYR A 171 -11.39 -14.85 -14.86
CA TYR A 171 -12.02 -13.68 -14.25
C TYR A 171 -12.99 -14.10 -13.14
N LYS A 172 -12.48 -14.92 -12.22
CA LYS A 172 -13.25 -15.33 -11.04
C LYS A 172 -13.07 -14.31 -9.95
N ASP A 173 -14.16 -14.04 -9.25
CA ASP A 173 -14.13 -13.21 -8.05
C ASP A 173 -13.12 -13.82 -7.06
N GLY A 174 -12.07 -13.04 -6.79
CA GLY A 174 -11.01 -13.47 -5.90
C GLY A 174 -11.53 -13.50 -4.47
N VAL A 175 -11.50 -14.66 -3.84
CA VAL A 175 -11.94 -14.86 -2.45
C VAL A 175 -10.84 -14.43 -1.46
N VAL A 176 -10.21 -13.29 -1.75
CA VAL A 176 -9.21 -12.67 -0.89
C VAL A 176 -9.86 -11.48 -0.23
N VAL A 177 -10.00 -11.55 1.09
CA VAL A 177 -10.48 -10.45 1.93
C VAL A 177 -9.24 -9.75 2.51
N PRO A 178 -8.92 -8.53 2.07
CA PRO A 178 -7.88 -7.74 2.68
C PRO A 178 -8.32 -7.25 4.06
N VAL A 179 -7.44 -7.46 5.03
CA VAL A 179 -7.54 -6.93 6.39
C VAL A 179 -6.47 -5.84 6.51
N ILE A 180 -6.91 -4.60 6.65
CA ILE A 180 -6.08 -3.41 6.51
C ILE A 180 -5.86 -2.79 7.89
N PHE A 181 -4.59 -2.71 8.27
CA PHE A 181 -4.13 -1.94 9.41
C PHE A 181 -3.27 -0.78 8.91
N HIS A 182 -3.18 0.30 9.67
CA HIS A 182 -2.25 1.39 9.38
C HIS A 182 -0.93 1.15 10.11
N ASN A 183 0.18 1.04 9.37
CA ASN A 183 1.52 0.76 9.91
C ASN A 183 1.68 -0.63 10.54
N LEU A 184 0.98 -1.64 9.98
CA LEU A 184 1.04 -3.04 10.41
C LEU A 184 2.48 -3.59 10.51
N SER A 185 3.33 -3.24 9.53
CA SER A 185 4.70 -3.77 9.42
C SER A 185 5.60 -3.35 10.59
N GLY A 186 5.23 -2.28 11.30
CA GLY A 186 6.04 -1.68 12.35
C GLY A 186 5.87 -2.34 13.71
N TYR A 187 4.62 -2.55 14.14
CA TYR A 187 4.29 -2.75 15.56
C TYR A 187 3.33 -3.93 15.82
N ASP A 188 2.22 -4.00 15.08
CA ASP A 188 1.09 -4.90 15.40
C ASP A 188 1.22 -6.32 14.85
N ALA A 189 2.01 -6.50 13.77
CA ALA A 189 2.04 -7.76 13.04
C ALA A 189 2.43 -8.98 13.90
N ASN A 190 3.32 -8.81 14.89
CA ASN A 190 3.79 -9.93 15.72
C ASN A 190 2.71 -10.46 16.67
N PHE A 191 1.87 -9.59 17.24
CA PHE A 191 0.77 -9.98 18.13
C PHE A 191 -0.36 -10.64 17.34
N ILE A 192 -0.77 -9.99 16.24
CA ILE A 192 -1.82 -10.49 15.36
C ILE A 192 -1.43 -11.86 14.80
N LEU A 193 -0.21 -12.00 14.28
CA LEU A 193 0.23 -13.23 13.66
C LEU A 193 0.20 -14.43 14.61
N LYS A 194 0.58 -14.25 15.89
CA LYS A 194 0.58 -15.34 16.86
C LYS A 194 -0.83 -15.89 17.08
N ASN A 195 -1.82 -15.04 17.30
CA ASN A 195 -3.19 -15.47 17.55
C ASN A 195 -3.88 -15.96 16.27
N ILE A 196 -3.72 -15.26 15.14
CA ILE A 196 -4.26 -15.70 13.84
C ILE A 196 -3.65 -17.05 13.40
N ALA A 197 -2.39 -17.31 13.72
CA ALA A 197 -1.75 -18.59 13.39
C ALA A 197 -2.30 -19.75 14.26
N ASN A 198 -2.46 -19.53 15.56
CA ASN A 198 -2.78 -20.59 16.53
C ASN A 198 -4.29 -20.79 16.76
N ASP A 199 -5.07 -19.72 16.74
CA ASP A 199 -6.49 -19.74 17.14
C ASP A 199 -7.43 -19.98 15.95
N MET A 200 -6.91 -19.90 14.71
CA MET A 200 -7.66 -20.17 13.47
C MET A 200 -7.13 -21.43 12.75
N PRO A 201 -7.99 -22.26 12.15
CA PRO A 201 -7.55 -23.39 11.33
C PRO A 201 -6.85 -22.91 10.04
N GLY A 202 -6.06 -23.76 9.41
CA GLY A 202 -5.46 -23.49 8.10
C GLY A 202 -4.06 -22.85 8.13
N ARG A 203 -3.46 -22.74 6.95
CA ARG A 203 -2.04 -22.38 6.77
C ARG A 203 -1.86 -20.87 6.69
N VAL A 204 -0.82 -20.37 7.34
CA VAL A 204 -0.35 -18.99 7.17
C VAL A 204 0.79 -18.96 6.15
N ASP A 205 0.68 -18.07 5.16
CA ASP A 205 1.77 -17.69 4.27
C ASP A 205 2.31 -16.33 4.69
N LEU A 206 3.63 -16.25 4.84
CA LEU A 206 4.33 -15.03 5.28
C LEU A 206 5.08 -14.41 4.11
N PHE A 207 5.08 -13.08 4.04
CA PHE A 207 5.94 -12.31 3.14
C PHE A 207 6.91 -11.44 3.98
N PRO A 208 8.00 -12.02 4.49
CA PRO A 208 8.91 -11.37 5.44
C PRO A 208 9.88 -10.39 4.78
N ILE A 209 10.25 -9.33 5.51
CA ILE A 209 11.44 -8.49 5.24
C ILE A 209 12.60 -8.96 6.11
N THR A 210 12.33 -9.12 7.41
CA THR A 210 13.27 -9.65 8.40
C THR A 210 12.55 -10.69 9.26
N LYS A 211 13.25 -11.28 10.25
CA LYS A 211 12.62 -12.19 11.23
C LYS A 211 11.51 -11.51 12.06
N GLU A 212 11.51 -10.18 12.15
CA GLU A 212 10.60 -9.43 13.02
C GLU A 212 9.65 -8.51 12.24
N LYS A 213 9.93 -8.23 10.96
CA LYS A 213 9.13 -7.36 10.10
C LYS A 213 8.61 -8.11 8.88
N TYR A 214 7.32 -8.01 8.64
CA TYR A 214 6.61 -8.64 7.53
C TYR A 214 5.99 -7.56 6.64
N ILE A 215 6.02 -7.75 5.32
CA ILE A 215 5.27 -6.91 4.37
C ILE A 215 3.78 -7.22 4.48
N SER A 216 3.45 -8.51 4.58
CA SER A 216 2.09 -9.03 4.66
C SER A 216 2.13 -10.47 5.15
N PHE A 217 1.01 -10.94 5.70
CA PHE A 217 0.76 -12.36 5.92
C PHE A 217 -0.65 -12.69 5.44
N THR A 218 -0.84 -13.91 4.96
CA THR A 218 -2.12 -14.40 4.46
C THR A 218 -2.51 -15.67 5.20
N LYS A 219 -3.69 -15.67 5.80
CA LYS A 219 -4.31 -16.86 6.37
C LYS A 219 -5.16 -17.53 5.30
N ASN A 220 -4.82 -18.76 4.93
CA ASN A 220 -5.63 -19.57 4.01
C ASN A 220 -6.56 -20.47 4.83
N LEU A 221 -7.86 -20.30 4.61
CA LEU A 221 -8.94 -21.04 5.26
C LEU A 221 -9.57 -22.02 4.27
N ASP A 222 -10.20 -23.08 4.77
CA ASP A 222 -11.00 -24.04 3.99
C ASP A 222 -10.36 -24.54 2.68
N GLN A 223 -9.29 -25.32 2.78
CA GLN A 223 -8.60 -25.87 1.60
C GLN A 223 -8.17 -24.80 0.56
N ASN A 224 -7.95 -23.55 1.03
CA ASN A 224 -7.63 -22.36 0.23
C ASN A 224 -8.78 -21.72 -0.53
N LEU A 225 -10.04 -21.98 -0.14
CA LEU A 225 -11.20 -21.30 -0.71
C LEU A 225 -11.20 -19.83 -0.30
N ILE A 226 -11.06 -19.51 0.98
CA ILE A 226 -11.07 -18.13 1.51
C ILE A 226 -9.67 -17.76 1.99
N LYS A 227 -9.26 -16.51 1.73
CA LYS A 227 -7.96 -15.99 2.16
C LYS A 227 -8.14 -14.65 2.86
N LEU A 228 -7.72 -14.57 4.12
CA LEU A 228 -7.59 -13.30 4.82
C LEU A 228 -6.17 -12.79 4.62
N ARG A 229 -6.02 -11.68 3.90
CA ARG A 229 -4.72 -11.08 3.61
C ARG A 229 -4.53 -9.81 4.42
N PHE A 230 -3.58 -9.84 5.33
CA PHE A 230 -3.27 -8.69 6.16
C PHE A 230 -2.32 -7.76 5.41
N ILE A 231 -2.76 -6.54 5.12
CA ILE A 231 -1.99 -5.54 4.39
C ILE A 231 -1.84 -4.26 5.21
N ASP A 232 -0.78 -3.52 4.89
CA ASP A 232 -0.40 -2.30 5.56
C ASP A 232 -0.74 -1.10 4.69
N SER A 233 -1.70 -0.27 5.12
CA SER A 233 -2.09 0.92 4.36
C SER A 233 -0.95 1.94 4.22
N PHE A 234 0.04 1.94 5.13
CA PHE A 234 1.21 2.82 5.06
C PHE A 234 2.11 2.48 3.87
N ARG A 235 2.08 1.22 3.38
CA ARG A 235 2.77 0.79 2.15
C ARG A 235 2.07 1.27 0.87
N PHE A 236 0.85 1.80 1.00
CA PHE A 236 0.11 2.45 -0.07
C PHE A 236 0.21 3.98 0.02
N MET A 237 0.07 4.51 1.24
CA MET A 237 0.06 5.94 1.53
C MET A 237 1.05 6.20 2.67
N ASN A 238 2.28 6.55 2.31
CA ASN A 238 3.41 6.71 3.22
C ASN A 238 3.35 8.05 4.00
N SER A 239 2.28 8.22 4.78
CA SER A 239 2.04 9.38 5.65
C SER A 239 1.22 8.96 6.86
N SER A 240 1.21 9.78 7.92
CA SER A 240 0.41 9.49 9.11
C SER A 240 -1.09 9.56 8.79
N LEU A 241 -1.90 8.76 9.49
CA LEU A 241 -3.34 8.81 9.36
C LEU A 241 -3.92 10.22 9.58
N ASP A 242 -3.33 11.01 10.48
CA ASP A 242 -3.75 12.39 10.74
C ASP A 242 -3.53 13.30 9.52
N THR A 243 -2.36 13.22 8.87
CA THR A 243 -2.09 13.95 7.63
C THR A 243 -2.98 13.49 6.49
N LEU A 244 -3.29 12.19 6.42
CA LEU A 244 -4.19 11.67 5.39
C LEU A 244 -5.64 12.10 5.63
N ALA A 245 -6.13 12.02 6.85
CA ALA A 245 -7.48 12.43 7.23
C ALA A 245 -7.70 13.93 7.01
N SER A 246 -6.73 14.77 7.38
CA SER A 246 -6.82 16.23 7.16
C SER A 246 -6.87 16.64 5.69
N SER A 247 -6.45 15.76 4.76
CA SER A 247 -6.59 16.00 3.32
C SER A 247 -7.99 15.68 2.76
N LEU A 248 -8.84 15.01 3.53
CA LEU A 248 -10.19 14.67 3.13
C LEU A 248 -11.17 15.80 3.41
N THR A 249 -12.15 15.96 2.51
CA THR A 249 -13.25 16.91 2.67
C THR A 249 -14.55 16.26 3.14
N GLU A 250 -14.68 14.93 2.95
CA GLU A 250 -15.89 14.17 3.22
C GLU A 250 -15.54 12.85 3.92
N PHE A 251 -16.38 12.46 4.88
CA PHE A 251 -16.21 11.26 5.70
C PHE A 251 -17.52 10.44 5.70
N PRO A 252 -17.87 9.80 4.57
CA PRO A 252 -19.14 9.11 4.41
C PRO A 252 -19.32 7.94 5.38
N ASN A 253 -18.28 7.14 5.63
CA ASN A 253 -18.38 5.98 6.52
C ASN A 253 -18.44 6.42 7.97
N LEU A 254 -17.68 7.46 8.36
CA LEU A 254 -17.81 8.08 9.69
C LEU A 254 -19.24 8.59 9.92
N LYS A 255 -19.81 9.31 8.95
CA LYS A 255 -21.17 9.86 9.04
C LYS A 255 -22.24 8.77 9.12
N GLU A 256 -22.06 7.68 8.39
CA GLU A 256 -22.97 6.51 8.43
C GLU A 256 -22.96 5.84 9.81
N GLN A 257 -21.80 5.75 10.47
CA GLN A 257 -21.67 5.15 11.80
C GLN A 257 -22.06 6.06 12.96
N PHE A 258 -22.27 7.35 12.67
CA PHE A 258 -22.63 8.38 13.62
C PHE A 258 -23.69 9.34 13.03
N PRO A 259 -24.89 8.84 12.69
CA PRO A 259 -25.90 9.62 11.96
C PRO A 259 -26.50 10.77 12.78
N ASP A 260 -26.52 10.64 14.10
CA ASP A 260 -27.19 11.56 15.02
C ASP A 260 -26.28 12.65 15.60
N LEU A 261 -25.01 12.71 15.19
CA LEU A 261 -24.09 13.73 15.70
C LEU A 261 -24.40 15.11 15.11
N ASP A 262 -24.35 16.12 15.96
CA ASP A 262 -24.39 17.50 15.48
C ASP A 262 -23.09 17.87 14.73
N LYS A 263 -23.11 19.01 14.03
CA LYS A 263 -21.97 19.46 13.23
C LYS A 263 -20.71 19.69 14.08
N TYR A 264 -20.85 20.12 15.33
CA TYR A 264 -19.72 20.37 16.22
C TYR A 264 -19.09 19.05 16.67
N GLN A 265 -19.89 18.11 17.16
CA GLN A 265 -19.46 16.77 17.55
C GLN A 265 -18.83 16.02 16.37
N PHE A 266 -19.45 16.09 15.19
CA PHE A 266 -18.92 15.44 14.00
C PHE A 266 -17.53 15.98 13.64
N ASN A 267 -17.35 17.30 13.63
CA ASN A 267 -16.05 17.94 13.35
C ASN A 267 -14.97 17.59 14.37
N LEU A 268 -15.33 17.19 15.59
CA LEU A 268 -14.34 16.69 16.55
C LEU A 268 -13.78 15.33 16.13
N LEU A 269 -14.53 14.52 15.39
CA LEU A 269 -14.13 13.17 14.95
C LEU A 269 -13.45 13.15 13.56
N THR A 270 -13.40 14.27 12.84
CA THR A 270 -12.76 14.34 11.51
C THR A 270 -11.24 14.52 11.56
N ARG A 271 -10.66 14.61 12.76
CA ARG A 271 -9.22 14.67 13.01
C ARG A 271 -8.80 13.49 13.87
N LYS A 272 -7.53 13.10 13.79
CA LYS A 272 -7.03 12.01 14.62
C LYS A 272 -7.19 12.35 16.11
N GLY A 273 -7.63 11.36 16.89
CA GLY A 273 -7.77 11.52 18.34
C GLY A 273 -6.42 11.69 19.03
N ILE A 274 -6.44 12.15 20.28
CA ILE A 274 -5.24 12.30 21.11
C ILE A 274 -5.29 11.25 22.21
N PHE A 275 -4.29 10.37 22.27
CA PHE A 275 -4.30 9.24 23.19
C PHE A 275 -3.12 9.25 24.16
N CYS A 276 -3.34 8.78 25.38
CA CYS A 276 -2.35 8.77 26.46
C CYS A 276 -1.67 7.40 26.60
N TYR A 277 -0.93 7.00 25.57
CA TYR A 277 -0.31 5.68 25.46
C TYR A 277 0.49 5.26 26.70
N ASP A 278 1.43 6.09 27.16
CA ASP A 278 2.30 5.78 28.31
C ASP A 278 1.57 5.74 29.66
N TYR A 279 0.38 6.35 29.76
CA TYR A 279 -0.43 6.34 30.98
C TYR A 279 -1.19 5.02 31.16
N ILE A 280 -1.52 4.34 30.05
CA ILE A 280 -2.28 3.08 30.04
C ILE A 280 -1.31 1.91 30.19
N ASP A 281 -0.87 1.68 31.43
CA ASP A 281 0.10 0.64 31.81
C ASP A 281 -0.55 -0.62 32.41
N ASN A 282 -1.87 -0.58 32.67
CA ASN A 282 -2.68 -1.71 33.11
C ASN A 282 -4.16 -1.51 32.71
N MET A 283 -4.95 -2.59 32.78
CA MET A 283 -6.37 -2.58 32.40
C MET A 283 -7.25 -1.74 33.33
N GLU A 284 -6.90 -1.60 34.61
CA GLU A 284 -7.69 -0.82 35.58
C GLU A 284 -7.67 0.68 35.24
N LYS A 285 -6.69 1.14 34.45
CA LYS A 285 -6.65 2.53 33.96
C LYS A 285 -7.82 2.89 33.07
N PHE A 286 -8.46 1.93 32.41
CA PHE A 286 -9.66 2.19 31.63
C PHE A 286 -10.85 2.60 32.51
N ASP A 287 -10.87 2.23 33.79
CA ASP A 287 -11.93 2.62 34.72
C ASP A 287 -11.74 4.05 35.28
N ALA A 288 -10.64 4.72 34.94
CA ALA A 288 -10.37 6.08 35.38
C ALA A 288 -11.46 7.04 34.87
N THR A 289 -12.13 7.74 35.79
CA THR A 289 -13.29 8.59 35.50
C THR A 289 -12.93 10.03 35.12
N VAL A 290 -11.64 10.34 35.06
CA VAL A 290 -11.13 11.69 34.77
C VAL A 290 -10.07 11.59 33.69
N LEU A 291 -10.12 12.52 32.73
CA LEU A 291 -9.08 12.66 31.72
C LEU A 291 -7.73 13.01 32.40
N PRO A 292 -6.64 12.27 32.12
CA PRO A 292 -5.33 12.53 32.71
C PRO A 292 -4.80 13.94 32.43
N SER A 293 -3.89 14.44 33.26
CA SER A 293 -3.22 15.74 33.01
C SER A 293 -2.36 15.69 31.74
N ILE A 294 -2.06 16.85 31.16
CA ILE A 294 -1.26 16.98 29.93
C ILE A 294 0.10 16.26 30.02
N ASP A 295 0.74 16.26 31.20
CA ASP A 295 2.03 15.58 31.44
C ASP A 295 1.95 14.07 31.21
N ARG A 296 0.76 13.48 31.35
CA ARG A 296 0.51 12.04 31.16
C ARG A 296 0.30 11.66 29.69
N PHE A 297 0.26 12.64 28.78
CA PHE A 297 0.25 12.43 27.34
C PHE A 297 1.65 12.49 26.72
N TYR A 298 2.71 12.64 27.53
CA TYR A 298 4.08 12.54 27.05
C TYR A 298 4.32 11.17 26.41
N ASN A 299 4.86 11.16 25.19
CA ASN A 299 5.19 9.93 24.48
C ASN A 299 6.70 9.69 24.55
N LYS A 300 7.10 8.65 25.30
CA LYS A 300 8.50 8.25 25.47
C LYS A 300 9.14 7.68 24.20
N LEU A 301 8.36 7.16 23.25
CA LEU A 301 8.89 6.62 22.00
C LEU A 301 9.33 7.73 21.05
N THR A 302 8.58 8.83 21.02
CA THR A 302 8.88 10.01 20.18
C THR A 302 9.59 11.13 20.95
N ASP A 303 9.80 10.94 22.26
CA ASP A 303 10.38 11.90 23.20
C ASP A 303 9.74 13.30 23.08
N SER A 304 8.41 13.33 23.01
CA SER A 304 7.64 14.53 22.71
C SER A 304 6.40 14.67 23.59
N SER A 305 6.14 15.90 24.06
CA SER A 305 4.85 16.29 24.65
C SER A 305 3.83 16.67 23.57
N ILE A 306 2.55 16.52 23.88
CA ILE A 306 1.48 17.06 23.05
C ILE A 306 1.39 18.59 23.18
N SER A 307 0.77 19.25 22.20
CA SER A 307 0.48 20.68 22.25
C SER A 307 -0.68 20.99 23.21
N ASP A 308 -0.75 22.22 23.71
CA ASP A 308 -1.89 22.69 24.50
C ASP A 308 -3.20 22.64 23.71
N GLU A 309 -3.14 22.86 22.39
CA GLU A 309 -4.28 22.76 21.47
C GLU A 309 -4.81 21.33 21.37
N ASP A 310 -3.92 20.34 21.29
CA ASP A 310 -4.29 18.92 21.26
C ASP A 310 -4.88 18.45 22.57
N TYR A 311 -4.31 18.88 23.70
CA TYR A 311 -4.89 18.57 24.99
C TYR A 311 -6.26 19.21 25.18
N GLN A 312 -6.45 20.44 24.70
CA GLN A 312 -7.75 21.10 24.73
C GLN A 312 -8.76 20.38 23.82
N HIS A 313 -8.33 19.87 22.67
CA HIS A 313 -9.17 19.04 21.82
C HIS A 313 -9.61 17.75 22.55
N ALA A 314 -8.70 17.05 23.24
CA ALA A 314 -9.05 15.86 24.02
C ALA A 314 -10.11 16.16 25.09
N LYS A 315 -10.02 17.31 25.79
CA LYS A 315 -11.06 17.76 26.73
C LYS A 315 -12.39 18.04 26.05
N ASN A 316 -12.36 18.67 24.88
CA ASN A 316 -13.58 18.97 24.12
C ASN A 316 -14.29 17.68 23.70
N VAL A 317 -13.54 16.66 23.24
CA VAL A 317 -14.09 15.32 22.95
C VAL A 317 -14.68 14.69 24.21
N TRP A 318 -13.94 14.69 25.31
CA TRP A 318 -14.40 14.13 26.59
C TRP A 318 -15.74 14.73 27.04
N ALA A 319 -15.86 16.06 26.97
CA ALA A 319 -17.07 16.77 27.36
C ALA A 319 -18.21 16.59 26.35
N ALA A 320 -17.94 16.75 25.04
CA ALA A 320 -18.97 16.73 24.00
C ALA A 320 -19.66 15.37 23.84
N PHE A 321 -18.97 14.28 24.18
CA PHE A 321 -19.51 12.91 24.11
C PHE A 321 -19.93 12.36 25.48
N ASN A 322 -19.92 13.20 26.54
CA ASN A 322 -20.30 12.83 27.91
C ASN A 322 -19.58 11.57 28.42
N ILE A 323 -18.27 11.50 28.18
CA ILE A 323 -17.45 10.33 28.47
C ILE A 323 -17.30 10.14 29.98
N LYS A 324 -17.57 8.93 30.46
CA LYS A 324 -17.58 8.62 31.90
C LYS A 324 -16.25 8.07 32.40
N ASN A 325 -15.52 7.37 31.55
CA ASN A 325 -14.24 6.76 31.90
C ASN A 325 -13.31 6.66 30.68
N LEU A 326 -12.04 6.39 30.94
CA LEU A 326 -11.01 6.28 29.91
C LEU A 326 -11.24 5.10 28.96
N GLY A 327 -11.99 4.08 29.39
CA GLY A 327 -12.45 2.99 28.55
C GLY A 327 -13.37 3.50 27.44
N GLU A 328 -14.46 4.20 27.79
CA GLU A 328 -15.37 4.81 26.80
C GLU A 328 -14.63 5.80 25.88
N TYR A 329 -13.63 6.52 26.40
CA TYR A 329 -12.72 7.34 25.59
C TYR A 329 -11.93 6.53 24.57
N THR A 330 -11.36 5.40 25.00
CA THR A 330 -10.59 4.48 24.14
C THR A 330 -11.48 3.86 23.05
N ASP A 331 -12.70 3.49 23.41
CA ASP A 331 -13.66 2.89 22.49
C ASP A 331 -14.06 3.88 21.37
N LEU A 332 -14.31 5.15 21.74
CA LEU A 332 -14.58 6.22 20.78
C LEU A 332 -13.34 6.56 19.93
N TYR A 333 -12.16 6.64 20.57
CA TYR A 333 -10.89 6.91 19.91
C TYR A 333 -10.64 5.88 18.81
N MET A 334 -10.67 4.58 19.15
CA MET A 334 -10.36 3.51 18.22
C MET A 334 -11.43 3.39 17.12
N LYS A 335 -12.72 3.56 17.46
CA LYS A 335 -13.78 3.59 16.44
C LYS A 335 -13.53 4.72 15.43
N THR A 336 -13.16 5.90 15.92
CA THR A 336 -12.86 7.06 15.07
C THR A 336 -11.64 6.80 14.19
N ASP A 337 -10.52 6.33 14.76
CA ASP A 337 -9.29 6.04 14.01
C ASP A 337 -9.52 4.99 12.91
N ILE A 338 -10.27 3.92 13.20
CA ILE A 338 -10.66 2.91 12.20
C ILE A 338 -11.50 3.54 11.09
N LEU A 339 -12.51 4.34 11.42
CA LEU A 339 -13.39 4.95 10.42
C LEU A 339 -12.68 6.01 9.57
N LEU A 340 -11.73 6.76 10.14
CA LEU A 340 -10.84 7.64 9.40
C LEU A 340 -10.00 6.84 8.41
N LEU A 341 -9.44 5.70 8.84
CA LEU A 341 -8.71 4.80 7.94
C LEU A 341 -9.59 4.27 6.81
N VAL A 342 -10.85 3.88 7.11
CA VAL A 342 -11.83 3.44 6.12
C VAL A 342 -12.07 4.53 5.08
N ASP A 343 -12.37 5.76 5.51
CA ASP A 343 -12.66 6.88 4.61
C ASP A 343 -11.43 7.25 3.74
N VAL A 344 -10.23 7.29 4.33
CA VAL A 344 -8.98 7.53 3.62
C VAL A 344 -8.72 6.45 2.56
N PHE A 345 -8.78 5.19 2.94
CA PHE A 345 -8.43 4.10 2.03
C PHE A 345 -9.52 3.84 0.99
N GLU A 346 -10.81 3.95 1.32
CA GLU A 346 -11.89 3.86 0.33
C GLU A 346 -11.83 5.02 -0.66
N ARG A 347 -11.46 6.24 -0.23
CA ARG A 347 -11.23 7.35 -1.15
C ARG A 347 -10.06 7.09 -2.09
N PHE A 348 -8.96 6.54 -1.57
CA PHE A 348 -7.82 6.10 -2.37
C PHE A 348 -8.22 5.00 -3.36
N ARG A 349 -8.96 3.98 -2.92
CA ARG A 349 -9.49 2.89 -3.77
C ARG A 349 -10.38 3.43 -4.88
N HIS A 350 -11.33 4.29 -4.55
CA HIS A 350 -12.26 4.88 -5.52
C HIS A 350 -11.51 5.69 -6.58
N SER A 351 -10.65 6.63 -6.18
CA SER A 351 -9.87 7.45 -7.12
C SER A 351 -8.94 6.61 -7.99
N SER A 352 -8.31 5.59 -7.40
CA SER A 352 -7.44 4.63 -8.08
C SER A 352 -8.20 3.82 -9.12
N HIS A 353 -9.35 3.26 -8.76
CA HIS A 353 -10.18 2.47 -9.66
C HIS A 353 -10.72 3.33 -10.82
N MET A 354 -11.21 4.54 -10.53
CA MET A 354 -11.68 5.47 -11.57
C MET A 354 -10.58 5.87 -12.56
N THR A 355 -9.34 6.04 -12.10
CA THR A 355 -8.23 6.51 -12.93
C THR A 355 -7.56 5.36 -13.68
N TYR A 356 -7.30 4.25 -13.00
CA TYR A 356 -6.47 3.15 -13.50
C TYR A 356 -7.25 1.89 -13.88
N ASN A 357 -8.53 1.80 -13.52
CA ASN A 357 -9.41 0.65 -13.72
C ASN A 357 -8.95 -0.63 -12.99
N LEU A 358 -8.10 -0.48 -11.98
CA LEU A 358 -7.64 -1.57 -11.12
C LEU A 358 -7.88 -1.16 -9.66
N ASP A 359 -8.32 -2.10 -8.84
CA ASP A 359 -8.55 -1.85 -7.43
C ASP A 359 -7.29 -2.14 -6.60
N PRO A 360 -6.72 -1.15 -5.88
CA PRO A 360 -5.49 -1.33 -5.12
C PRO A 360 -5.63 -2.33 -3.96
N ALA A 361 -6.85 -2.65 -3.51
CA ALA A 361 -7.07 -3.62 -2.44
C ALA A 361 -6.69 -5.08 -2.81
N HIS A 362 -6.46 -5.38 -4.10
CA HIS A 362 -5.93 -6.68 -4.55
C HIS A 362 -4.43 -6.85 -4.35
N TYR A 363 -3.71 -5.77 -4.03
CA TYR A 363 -2.26 -5.72 -4.03
C TYR A 363 -1.70 -5.70 -2.60
N TYR A 364 -0.40 -5.92 -2.47
CA TYR A 364 0.30 -5.86 -1.18
C TYR A 364 0.84 -4.45 -0.87
N THR A 365 1.23 -3.71 -1.91
CA THR A 365 1.93 -2.41 -1.79
C THR A 365 1.67 -1.54 -3.02
N LEU A 366 1.93 -0.22 -2.91
CA LEU A 366 1.80 0.72 -4.04
C LEU A 366 2.70 0.39 -5.24
N PRO A 367 3.99 -0.02 -5.07
CA PRO A 367 4.83 -0.39 -6.21
C PRO A 367 4.26 -1.55 -7.03
N GLY A 368 3.71 -2.58 -6.37
CA GLY A 368 3.07 -3.70 -7.07
C GLY A 368 1.81 -3.28 -7.83
N TYR A 369 1.00 -2.42 -7.22
CA TYR A 369 -0.19 -1.86 -7.85
C TYR A 369 0.15 -1.00 -9.07
N THR A 370 1.07 -0.04 -8.92
CA THR A 370 1.47 0.89 -9.99
C THR A 370 2.15 0.17 -11.14
N TRP A 371 2.90 -0.91 -10.88
CA TRP A 371 3.50 -1.76 -11.90
C TRP A 371 2.43 -2.42 -12.78
N ASP A 372 1.40 -3.01 -12.16
CA ASP A 372 0.28 -3.61 -12.90
C ASP A 372 -0.55 -2.55 -13.64
N CYS A 373 -0.76 -1.37 -13.06
CA CYS A 373 -1.38 -0.23 -13.75
C CYS A 373 -0.60 0.17 -15.01
N MET A 374 0.73 0.24 -14.93
CA MET A 374 1.59 0.56 -16.07
C MET A 374 1.43 -0.49 -17.17
N LEU A 375 1.53 -1.79 -16.85
CA LEU A 375 1.37 -2.87 -17.83
C LEU A 375 -0.04 -2.88 -18.44
N PHE A 376 -1.07 -2.61 -17.63
CA PHE A 376 -2.46 -2.55 -18.08
C PHE A 376 -2.71 -1.39 -19.05
N LYS A 377 -2.26 -0.18 -18.70
CA LYS A 377 -2.48 1.04 -19.50
C LYS A 377 -1.66 1.05 -20.78
N THR A 378 -0.40 0.63 -20.73
CA THR A 378 0.50 0.64 -21.89
C THR A 378 0.26 -0.56 -22.81
N ARG A 379 -0.28 -1.66 -22.29
CA ARG A 379 -0.44 -2.95 -22.97
C ARG A 379 0.88 -3.51 -23.55
N GLN A 380 2.01 -3.01 -23.05
CA GLN A 380 3.32 -3.43 -23.52
C GLN A 380 3.69 -4.82 -23.00
N THR A 381 4.53 -5.51 -23.78
CA THR A 381 5.17 -6.76 -23.37
C THR A 381 6.65 -6.50 -23.18
N LEU A 382 7.14 -6.68 -21.96
CA LEU A 382 8.54 -6.50 -21.60
C LEU A 382 9.27 -7.83 -21.70
N GLU A 383 10.44 -7.84 -22.32
CA GLU A 383 11.34 -8.99 -22.32
C GLU A 383 12.25 -8.92 -21.08
N LEU A 384 12.31 -10.00 -20.31
CA LEU A 384 13.18 -10.13 -19.15
C LEU A 384 14.53 -10.71 -19.58
N LEU A 385 15.60 -10.32 -18.88
CA LEU A 385 16.93 -10.88 -19.09
C LEU A 385 16.96 -12.36 -18.69
N THR A 386 17.33 -13.22 -19.63
CA THR A 386 17.50 -14.67 -19.41
C THR A 386 18.96 -15.08 -19.22
N ASP A 387 19.90 -14.17 -19.53
CA ASP A 387 21.34 -14.35 -19.35
C ASP A 387 21.81 -13.67 -18.05
N ILE A 388 22.48 -14.43 -17.19
CA ILE A 388 22.99 -13.93 -15.91
C ILE A 388 24.08 -12.88 -16.09
N ASP A 389 24.91 -13.00 -17.12
CA ASP A 389 26.00 -12.06 -17.36
C ASP A 389 25.44 -10.70 -17.80
N MET A 390 24.32 -10.69 -18.56
CA MET A 390 23.61 -9.44 -18.90
C MET A 390 22.98 -8.80 -17.66
N LEU A 391 22.35 -9.61 -16.80
CA LEU A 391 21.73 -9.10 -15.58
C LEU A 391 22.78 -8.43 -14.68
N MET A 392 23.89 -9.12 -14.42
CA MET A 392 24.97 -8.59 -13.58
C MET A 392 25.61 -7.36 -14.22
N PHE A 393 25.80 -7.34 -15.54
CA PHE A 393 26.28 -6.18 -16.26
C PHE A 393 25.39 -4.95 -16.06
N VAL A 394 24.07 -5.12 -16.16
CA VAL A 394 23.09 -4.02 -15.94
C VAL A 394 23.05 -3.61 -14.47
N GLU A 395 23.00 -4.56 -13.53
CA GLU A 395 22.96 -4.28 -12.09
C GLU A 395 24.19 -3.48 -11.63
N ARG A 396 25.38 -3.81 -12.12
CA ARG A 396 26.60 -3.03 -11.87
C ARG A 396 26.54 -1.61 -12.41
N GLY A 397 25.70 -1.35 -13.41
CA GLY A 397 25.48 -0.02 -13.99
C GLY A 397 24.46 0.84 -13.25
N ILE A 398 23.65 0.27 -12.36
CA ILE A 398 22.61 1.01 -11.64
C ILE A 398 23.26 2.01 -10.68
N ARG A 399 22.84 3.28 -10.75
CA ARG A 399 23.28 4.37 -9.86
C ARG A 399 22.06 5.05 -9.26
N GLY A 400 22.22 5.60 -8.05
CA GLY A 400 21.22 6.47 -7.44
C GLY A 400 21.21 7.87 -8.04
N GLY A 401 20.45 8.78 -7.41
CA GLY A 401 20.45 10.19 -7.81
C GLY A 401 21.83 10.84 -7.64
N LEU A 402 22.20 11.71 -8.58
CA LEU A 402 23.44 12.47 -8.52
C LEU A 402 23.37 13.46 -7.35
N SER A 403 24.29 13.33 -6.39
CA SER A 403 24.53 14.33 -5.36
C SER A 403 25.98 14.78 -5.46
N GLN A 404 26.19 16.03 -5.90
CA GLN A 404 27.51 16.59 -6.10
C GLN A 404 27.60 17.94 -5.41
N VAL A 405 28.67 18.11 -4.64
CA VAL A 405 29.13 19.43 -4.18
C VAL A 405 30.24 19.83 -5.14
N CYS A 406 29.99 20.88 -5.94
CA CYS A 406 30.95 21.36 -6.93
C CYS A 406 32.10 22.14 -6.25
N ALA A 407 32.20 23.46 -6.45
CA ALA A 407 33.38 24.24 -6.05
C ALA A 407 33.42 24.66 -4.57
N LYS A 408 32.27 24.90 -3.93
CA LYS A 408 32.21 25.44 -2.55
C LYS A 408 31.45 24.51 -1.62
N ARG A 409 32.12 24.02 -0.57
CA ARG A 409 31.52 23.14 0.46
C ARG A 409 30.44 23.82 1.29
N LYS A 410 30.48 25.15 1.40
CA LYS A 410 29.49 25.96 2.10
C LYS A 410 29.37 27.32 1.41
N SER A 411 28.14 27.78 1.29
CA SER A 411 27.77 29.06 0.72
C SER A 411 26.73 29.67 1.66
N VAL A 412 26.91 30.92 2.08
CA VAL A 412 25.99 31.62 2.99
C VAL A 412 25.43 32.81 2.23
N ALA A 413 24.11 33.00 2.27
CA ALA A 413 23.49 34.16 1.67
C ALA A 413 23.85 35.41 2.49
N ASN A 414 24.29 36.47 1.82
CA ASN A 414 24.48 37.79 2.41
C ASN A 414 23.84 38.82 1.47
N ASN A 415 22.58 39.16 1.68
CA ASN A 415 21.90 40.13 0.83
C ASN A 415 20.99 41.05 1.66
N LYS A 416 20.70 42.22 1.11
CA LYS A 416 19.97 43.32 1.77
C LYS A 416 18.56 42.98 2.27
N TYR A 417 18.01 41.82 1.91
CA TYR A 417 16.69 41.36 2.35
C TYR A 417 16.77 40.44 3.57
N MET A 418 17.97 40.04 4.00
CA MET A 418 18.19 39.18 5.16
C MET A 418 18.24 40.00 6.47
N PRO A 419 17.73 39.47 7.61
CA PRO A 419 17.83 40.13 8.91
C PRO A 419 19.28 40.40 9.34
N ASP A 420 20.19 39.47 9.03
CA ASP A 420 21.60 39.50 9.44
C ASP A 420 22.53 40.04 8.33
N TYR A 421 22.03 40.92 7.46
CA TYR A 421 22.80 41.46 6.34
C TYR A 421 24.03 42.26 6.84
N ASN A 422 25.21 41.86 6.37
CA ASN A 422 26.45 42.58 6.64
C ASN A 422 26.86 43.42 5.42
N PRO A 423 26.76 44.76 5.46
CA PRO A 423 27.14 45.63 4.34
C PRO A 423 28.65 45.64 4.07
N ASN A 424 29.47 45.14 5.00
CA ASN A 424 30.92 45.04 4.82
C ASN A 424 31.35 43.75 4.08
N GLU A 425 30.41 42.83 3.84
CA GLU A 425 30.67 41.59 3.10
C GLU A 425 30.05 41.65 1.69
N PRO A 426 30.58 40.87 0.72
CA PRO A 426 30.03 40.81 -0.63
C PRO A 426 28.57 40.38 -0.63
N SER A 427 27.76 40.99 -1.52
CA SER A 427 26.38 40.57 -1.72
C SER A 427 26.33 39.18 -2.37
N GLN A 428 25.67 38.24 -1.70
CA GLN A 428 25.55 36.85 -2.11
C GLN A 428 24.10 36.39 -2.01
N TYR A 429 23.57 35.88 -3.13
CA TYR A 429 22.24 35.32 -3.24
C TYR A 429 22.34 33.81 -3.45
N LEU A 430 21.41 33.06 -2.84
CA LEU A 430 21.24 31.63 -3.09
C LEU A 430 19.96 31.45 -3.88
N MET A 431 20.03 30.65 -4.94
CA MET A 431 18.88 30.31 -5.77
C MET A 431 18.68 28.80 -5.72
N TYR A 432 17.45 28.38 -5.44
CA TYR A 432 17.06 26.97 -5.41
C TYR A 432 16.24 26.66 -6.65
N PHE A 433 16.67 25.66 -7.41
CA PHE A 433 15.94 25.12 -8.54
C PHE A 433 15.57 23.68 -8.23
N ASP A 434 14.30 23.35 -8.45
CA ASP A 434 13.79 21.99 -8.29
C ASP A 434 13.08 21.56 -9.57
N VAL A 435 13.41 20.35 -10.03
CA VAL A 435 12.82 19.79 -11.25
C VAL A 435 11.58 19.01 -10.84
N ASN A 436 10.41 19.54 -11.21
CA ASN A 436 9.14 18.88 -10.98
C ASN A 436 9.08 17.51 -11.67
N ASN A 437 8.95 16.44 -10.89
CA ASN A 437 8.79 15.05 -11.38
C ASN A 437 9.92 14.59 -12.35
N GLN A 438 11.18 14.75 -11.94
CA GLN A 438 12.36 14.38 -12.74
C GLN A 438 12.29 12.96 -13.31
N TYR A 439 12.00 11.95 -12.47
CA TYR A 439 11.91 10.56 -12.93
C TYR A 439 10.71 10.32 -13.85
N GLY A 440 9.57 10.97 -13.62
CA GLY A 440 8.42 10.84 -14.52
C GLY A 440 8.69 11.42 -15.91
N TRP A 441 9.44 12.53 -15.99
CA TRP A 441 9.90 13.06 -17.27
C TRP A 441 10.86 12.10 -17.97
N ALA A 442 11.84 11.54 -17.24
CA ALA A 442 12.77 10.54 -17.78
C ALA A 442 12.04 9.27 -18.26
N MET A 443 11.04 8.81 -17.51
CA MET A 443 10.20 7.66 -17.89
C MET A 443 9.28 7.91 -19.09
N SER A 444 9.10 9.18 -19.48
CA SER A 444 8.35 9.56 -20.68
C SER A 444 9.20 9.54 -21.96
N GLN A 445 10.52 9.34 -21.83
CA GLN A 445 11.44 9.21 -22.96
C GLN A 445 11.48 7.76 -23.48
N SER A 446 12.15 7.54 -24.62
CA SER A 446 12.38 6.20 -25.16
C SER A 446 13.19 5.32 -24.18
N LEU A 447 12.61 4.20 -23.76
CA LEU A 447 13.21 3.25 -22.82
C LEU A 447 13.32 1.83 -23.41
N PRO A 448 14.33 1.04 -23.01
CA PRO A 448 14.48 -0.33 -23.48
C PRO A 448 13.37 -1.23 -22.92
N TYR A 449 12.69 -1.97 -23.79
CA TYR A 449 11.62 -2.90 -23.41
C TYR A 449 11.87 -4.35 -23.88
N GLY A 450 12.82 -4.58 -24.78
CA GLY A 450 13.20 -5.93 -25.23
C GLY A 450 14.22 -5.94 -26.37
N GLY A 451 14.51 -7.14 -26.90
CA GLY A 451 15.52 -7.39 -27.91
C GLY A 451 16.95 -7.46 -27.36
N PHE A 452 17.11 -7.80 -26.08
CA PHE A 452 18.39 -7.81 -25.39
C PHE A 452 19.34 -8.86 -25.97
N LYS A 453 20.52 -8.41 -26.43
CA LYS A 453 21.56 -9.27 -26.98
C LYS A 453 22.94 -8.64 -26.84
N TRP A 454 23.95 -9.48 -26.70
CA TRP A 454 25.34 -9.05 -26.86
C TRP A 454 25.60 -8.68 -28.32
N VAL A 455 26.32 -7.57 -28.53
CA VAL A 455 26.70 -7.06 -29.85
C VAL A 455 28.20 -6.77 -29.90
N ASP A 456 28.75 -6.63 -31.10
CA ASP A 456 30.13 -6.18 -31.28
C ASP A 456 30.31 -4.78 -30.66
N PRO A 457 31.36 -4.55 -29.85
CA PRO A 457 31.61 -3.26 -29.23
C PRO A 457 31.96 -2.16 -30.24
N ASN A 458 32.35 -2.46 -31.48
CA ASN A 458 32.78 -1.47 -32.48
C ASN A 458 31.60 -0.73 -33.14
N ILE A 459 30.87 0.04 -32.34
CA ILE A 459 29.73 0.85 -32.76
C ILE A 459 30.02 2.32 -32.46
N ASP A 460 29.85 3.17 -33.47
CA ASP A 460 29.93 4.62 -33.31
C ASP A 460 28.66 5.15 -32.65
N VAL A 461 28.72 5.31 -31.32
CA VAL A 461 27.58 5.76 -30.52
C VAL A 461 27.18 7.21 -30.78
N LEU A 462 28.12 8.06 -31.22
CA LEU A 462 27.83 9.46 -31.50
C LEU A 462 26.97 9.62 -32.77
N SER A 463 26.89 8.58 -33.59
CA SER A 463 26.03 8.53 -34.78
C SER A 463 24.58 8.09 -34.49
N ILE A 464 24.27 7.72 -33.25
CA ILE A 464 22.97 7.17 -32.85
C ILE A 464 22.15 8.28 -32.20
N GLY A 465 20.96 8.54 -32.73
CA GLY A 465 20.02 9.49 -32.12
C GLY A 465 19.35 8.93 -30.87
N ASP A 466 18.94 9.82 -29.97
CA ASP A 466 18.29 9.48 -28.68
C ASP A 466 16.99 8.65 -28.86
N GLU A 467 16.26 8.90 -29.95
CA GLU A 467 15.00 8.21 -30.31
C GLU A 467 15.21 7.01 -31.26
N SER A 468 16.44 6.49 -31.34
CA SER A 468 16.76 5.33 -32.16
C SER A 468 15.97 4.10 -31.70
N SER A 469 15.47 3.33 -32.67
CA SER A 469 14.83 2.02 -32.42
C SER A 469 15.73 1.00 -31.71
N LYS A 470 17.04 1.24 -31.66
CA LYS A 470 18.03 0.40 -30.97
C LYS A 470 18.88 1.27 -30.04
N GLY A 471 18.83 0.94 -28.75
CA GLY A 471 19.72 1.48 -27.72
C GLY A 471 20.88 0.54 -27.39
N TYR A 472 21.88 1.07 -26.69
CA TYR A 472 23.10 0.34 -26.31
C TYR A 472 23.46 0.66 -24.85
N ILE A 473 23.81 -0.37 -24.08
CA ILE A 473 24.37 -0.21 -22.73
C ILE A 473 25.85 -0.58 -22.83
N ARG A 474 26.74 0.30 -22.36
CA ARG A 474 28.20 0.13 -22.48
C ARG A 474 28.87 0.38 -21.14
N GLU A 475 29.87 -0.43 -20.85
CA GLU A 475 30.84 -0.21 -19.80
C GLU A 475 32.06 0.40 -20.47
N VAL A 476 32.46 1.59 -20.04
CA VAL A 476 33.51 2.39 -20.68
C VAL A 476 34.43 2.98 -19.62
N ASP A 477 35.70 3.11 -19.96
CA ASP A 477 36.66 3.91 -19.21
C ASP A 477 36.62 5.35 -19.73
N LEU A 478 36.47 6.31 -18.83
CA LEU A 478 36.44 7.74 -19.16
C LEU A 478 37.72 8.40 -18.65
N GLU A 479 38.46 9.03 -19.56
CA GLU A 479 39.57 9.92 -19.21
C GLU A 479 39.11 11.38 -19.34
N TYR A 480 39.15 12.12 -18.24
CA TYR A 480 38.78 13.54 -18.23
C TYR A 480 40.05 14.41 -18.37
N PRO A 481 40.25 15.10 -19.51
CA PRO A 481 41.52 15.75 -19.82
C PRO A 481 41.91 16.81 -18.79
N ASN A 482 43.14 16.73 -18.27
CA ASN A 482 43.66 17.65 -17.23
C ASN A 482 43.54 19.13 -17.61
N HIS A 483 43.68 19.47 -18.89
CA HIS A 483 43.59 20.86 -19.35
C HIS A 483 42.18 21.46 -19.25
N LEU A 484 41.13 20.65 -19.02
CA LEU A 484 39.75 21.10 -18.83
C LEU A 484 39.37 21.25 -17.35
N HIS A 485 40.24 20.86 -16.40
CA HIS A 485 39.90 20.85 -14.98
C HIS A 485 39.74 22.26 -14.40
N ASP A 486 40.55 23.22 -14.84
CA ASP A 486 40.46 24.61 -14.36
C ASP A 486 39.37 25.42 -15.10
N ALA A 487 38.92 24.93 -16.26
CA ALA A 487 37.94 25.60 -17.11
C ALA A 487 36.48 25.24 -16.79
N HIS A 488 36.25 24.07 -16.19
CA HIS A 488 34.94 23.56 -15.78
C HIS A 488 34.82 23.57 -14.25
#